data_AF-A0A9D4CQG1-F1
#
_entry.id   AF-A0A9D4CQG1-F1
#
_cell.length_a   1.000
_cell.length_b   1.000
_cell.length_c   1.000
_cell.angle_alpha   90.00
_cell.angle_beta   90.00
_cell.angle_gamma   90.00
#
_symmetry.space_group_name_H-M   'P 1'
#
loop_
_entity.id
_entity.type
_entity.pdbx_description
1 polymer ?
#
loop_
_entity_poly.entity_id
_entity_poly.type
_entity_poly.pdbx_seq_one_letter_code
_entity_poly.pdbx_strand_id
1 'polypeptide(L)'
;MWTNFAKSGDPNKPEDARQFTNATWAEYDLDFQSFLQFTYQGALPGSQFQARRMQLWSDLLPTSSKRFQGIPWIAQLSFDVHWN
;
A
#
# COMPACT_ATOMS: atom_id res chain seq x y z
N MET A 1 -7.75 13.30 10.11
CA MET A 1 -6.94 12.07 10.22
C MET A 1 -5.44 12.35 10.34
N TRP A 2 -4.80 13.11 9.44
CA TRP A 2 -3.36 13.41 9.57
C TRP A 2 -2.94 14.20 10.80
N THR A 3 -3.65 15.27 11.13
CA THR A 3 -3.37 16.06 12.34
C THR A 3 -3.59 15.25 13.63
N ASN A 4 -4.58 14.35 13.63
CA ASN A 4 -4.87 13.42 14.72
C ASN A 4 -3.71 12.44 14.94
N PHE A 5 -3.28 11.79 13.86
CA PHE A 5 -2.13 10.88 13.87
C PHE A 5 -0.85 11.60 14.32
N ALA A 6 -0.56 12.79 13.80
CA ALA A 6 0.62 13.56 14.19
C ALA A 6 0.64 13.93 15.68
N LYS A 7 -0.53 14.13 16.31
CA LYS A 7 -0.64 14.48 17.73
C LYS A 7 -0.58 13.28 18.67
N SER A 8 -1.13 12.14 18.26
CA SER A 8 -1.45 11.04 19.18
C SER A 8 -0.97 9.65 18.74
N GLY A 9 -0.48 9.52 17.50
CA GLY A 9 -0.21 8.22 16.89
C GLY A 9 -1.47 7.46 16.44
N ASP A 10 -2.67 7.95 16.75
CA ASP A 10 -3.94 7.34 16.34
C ASP A 10 -4.73 8.31 15.44
N PRO A 11 -5.01 7.97 14.17
CA PRO A 11 -5.79 8.84 13.28
C PRO A 11 -7.23 9.08 13.78
N ASN A 12 -7.73 8.24 14.69
CA ASN A 12 -9.08 8.27 15.24
C ASN A 12 -9.18 9.05 16.56
N LYS A 13 -8.08 9.62 17.07
CA LYS A 13 -8.04 10.38 18.32
C LYS A 13 -7.61 11.84 18.10
N PRO A 14 -8.21 12.80 18.82
CA PRO A 14 -9.32 12.63 19.77
C PRO A 14 -10.67 12.32 19.06
N GLU A 15 -11.62 11.74 19.78
CA GLU A 15 -12.87 11.19 19.22
C GLU A 15 -13.80 12.24 18.61
N ASP A 16 -13.76 13.46 19.13
CA ASP A 16 -14.43 14.65 18.64
C ASP A 16 -13.97 15.06 17.22
N ALA A 17 -12.73 14.74 16.84
CA ALA A 17 -12.19 15.01 15.51
C ALA A 17 -12.66 13.99 14.44
N ARG A 18 -13.43 12.95 14.81
CA ARG A 18 -14.02 11.99 13.84
C ARG A 18 -15.19 12.56 13.04
N GLN A 19 -15.65 13.78 13.35
CA GLN A 19 -16.76 14.42 12.63
C GLN A 19 -16.53 14.56 11.12
N PHE A 20 -15.27 14.55 10.67
CA PHE A 20 -14.91 14.71 9.25
C PHE A 20 -14.83 13.40 8.47
N THR A 21 -14.99 12.24 9.13
CA THR A 21 -14.88 10.93 8.51
C THR A 21 -15.95 10.00 9.03
N ASN A 22 -16.83 9.53 8.14
CA ASN A 22 -17.87 8.54 8.42
C ASN A 22 -17.33 7.12 8.72
N ALA A 23 -16.02 6.95 8.87
CA ALA A 23 -15.37 5.67 9.08
C ALA A 23 -14.24 5.76 10.12
N THR A 24 -14.08 4.67 10.87
CA THR A 24 -12.92 4.42 11.74
C THR A 24 -11.79 3.84 10.89
N TRP A 25 -10.59 4.38 11.06
CA TRP A 25 -9.37 3.80 10.46
C TRP A 25 -8.85 2.70 11.39
N ALA A 26 -9.18 1.45 11.07
CA ALA A 26 -8.66 0.29 11.79
C ALA A 26 -7.13 0.22 11.69
N GLU A 27 -6.48 -0.23 12.76
CA GLU A 27 -5.05 -0.52 12.75
C GLU A 27 -4.74 -1.62 11.72
N TYR A 28 -3.57 -1.54 11.09
CA TYR A 28 -3.13 -2.57 10.15
C TYR A 28 -2.58 -3.76 10.92
N ASP A 29 -3.07 -4.95 10.61
CA ASP A 29 -2.54 -6.23 11.08
C ASP A 29 -2.26 -7.17 9.90
N LEU A 30 -1.46 -8.22 10.14
CA LEU A 30 -1.01 -9.13 9.08
C LEU A 30 -2.10 -10.10 8.61
N ASP A 31 -3.11 -10.37 9.44
CA ASP A 31 -4.14 -11.36 9.16
C ASP A 31 -5.23 -10.75 8.26
N PHE A 32 -5.71 -9.56 8.61
CA PHE A 32 -6.78 -8.86 7.91
C PHE A 32 -6.25 -7.85 6.90
N GLN A 33 -5.06 -7.29 7.12
CA GLN A 33 -4.44 -6.27 6.25
C GLN A 33 -5.40 -5.12 5.95
N SER A 34 -6.04 -4.63 7.02
CA SER A 34 -7.06 -3.60 6.97
C SER A 34 -6.50 -2.28 6.45
N PHE A 35 -7.25 -1.60 5.60
CA PHE A 35 -6.91 -0.27 5.10
C PHE A 35 -8.15 0.63 5.03
N LEU A 36 -7.91 1.93 4.89
CA LEU A 36 -8.97 2.90 4.66
C LEU A 36 -8.83 3.50 3.26
N GLN A 37 -9.88 3.37 2.45
CA GLN A 37 -9.97 3.93 1.11
C GLN A 37 -10.62 5.31 1.18
N PHE A 38 -9.93 6.33 0.65
CA PHE A 38 -10.51 7.65 0.47
C PHE A 38 -11.16 7.76 -0.90
N THR A 39 -12.45 8.10 -0.95
CA THR A 39 -13.23 8.34 -2.16
C THR A 39 -13.91 9.71 -2.11
N TYR A 40 -14.59 10.12 -3.19
CA TYR A 40 -15.33 11.37 -3.21
C TYR A 40 -16.55 11.36 -2.27
N GLN A 41 -17.07 10.17 -1.92
CA GLN A 41 -18.19 9.99 -0.99
C GLN A 41 -17.76 9.87 0.47
N GLY A 42 -16.46 9.91 0.75
CA GLY A 42 -15.91 9.77 2.10
C GLY A 42 -14.91 8.64 2.20
N ALA A 43 -14.77 8.09 3.40
CA ALA A 43 -13.81 7.04 3.69
C ALA A 43 -14.51 5.70 3.85
N LEU A 44 -13.96 4.65 3.24
CA LEU A 44 -14.51 3.29 3.29
C LEU A 44 -13.46 2.32 3.82
N PRO A 45 -13.81 1.40 4.75
CA PRO A 45 -12.90 0.35 5.17
C PRO A 45 -12.70 -0.66 4.03
N GLY A 46 -11.50 -1.24 3.95
CA GLY A 46 -11.16 -2.34 3.05
C GLY A 46 -10.16 -3.29 3.70
N SER A 47 -9.94 -4.44 3.06
CA SER A 47 -8.97 -5.45 3.47
C SER A 47 -8.21 -6.00 2.27
N GLN A 48 -6.98 -6.49 2.51
CA GLN A 48 -6.18 -7.20 1.50
C GLN A 48 -5.94 -6.39 0.21
N PHE A 49 -5.49 -5.14 0.35
CA PHE A 49 -5.30 -4.22 -0.79
C PHE A 49 -4.40 -4.84 -1.86
N GLN A 50 -4.99 -5.14 -3.03
CA GLN A 50 -4.29 -5.71 -4.19
C GLN A 50 -3.48 -6.98 -3.85
N ALA A 51 -3.94 -7.80 -2.89
CA ALA A 51 -3.16 -8.93 -2.35
C ALA A 51 -2.58 -9.85 -3.43
N ARG A 52 -3.35 -10.19 -4.47
CA ARG A 52 -2.86 -11.01 -5.59
C ARG A 52 -1.69 -10.38 -6.35
N ARG A 53 -1.72 -9.06 -6.57
CA ARG A 53 -0.63 -8.35 -7.25
C ARG A 53 0.58 -8.23 -6.32
N MET A 54 0.37 -7.96 -5.03
CA MET A 54 1.45 -7.91 -4.04
C MET A 54 2.14 -9.26 -3.89
N GLN A 55 1.37 -10.35 -3.88
CA GLN A 55 1.90 -11.71 -3.89
C GLN A 55 2.71 -11.99 -5.16
N LEU A 56 2.17 -11.67 -6.34
CA LEU A 56 2.88 -11.81 -7.60
C LEU A 56 4.25 -11.10 -7.58
N TRP A 57 4.30 -9.84 -7.13
CA TRP A 57 5.57 -9.10 -7.04
C TRP A 57 6.52 -9.71 -6.01
N SER A 58 6.00 -10.13 -4.86
CA SER A 58 6.79 -10.77 -3.80
C SER A 58 7.38 -12.11 -4.25
N ASP A 59 6.69 -12.86 -5.11
CA ASP A 59 7.15 -14.15 -5.63
C ASP A 59 8.12 -13.99 -6.82
N LEU A 60 7.88 -12.99 -7.68
CA LEU A 60 8.65 -12.79 -8.92
C LEU A 60 10.00 -12.08 -8.69
N LEU A 61 10.08 -11.09 -7.79
CA LEU A 61 11.29 -10.28 -7.61
C LEU A 61 12.49 -11.06 -7.02
N PRO A 62 12.31 -11.98 -6.04
CA PRO A 62 13.41 -12.81 -5.54
C PRO A 62 13.90 -13.83 -6.57
N THR A 63 13.02 -14.27 -7.46
CA THR A 63 13.29 -15.34 -8.43
C THR A 63 13.95 -14.80 -9.71
N SER A 64 13.54 -13.62 -10.16
CA SER A 64 14.07 -12.99 -11.37
C SER A 64 15.48 -12.44 -11.18
N SER A 65 15.80 -11.84 -10.04
CA SER A 65 17.15 -11.29 -9.74
C SER A 65 18.28 -12.32 -9.81
N LYS A 66 18.01 -13.58 -9.45
CA LYS A 66 18.99 -14.69 -9.55
C LYS A 66 19.21 -15.19 -10.98
N ARG A 67 18.20 -15.05 -11.86
CA ARG A 67 18.22 -15.61 -13.21
C ARG A 67 19.07 -14.80 -14.19
N PHE A 68 19.31 -13.52 -13.90
CA PHE A 68 20.09 -12.62 -14.76
C PHE A 68 21.58 -12.53 -14.42
N GLN A 69 22.07 -13.19 -13.37
CA GLN A 69 23.49 -13.15 -12.97
C GLN A 69 24.44 -14.01 -13.83
N GLY A 70 23.97 -14.60 -14.93
CA GLY A 70 24.74 -15.56 -15.75
C GLY A 70 24.84 -15.26 -17.25
N ILE A 71 24.34 -14.12 -17.75
CA ILE A 71 24.35 -13.83 -19.19
C ILE A 71 25.08 -12.49 -19.46
N PRO A 72 26.32 -12.50 -19.97
CA PRO A 72 27.18 -11.32 -20.06
C PRO A 72 26.69 -10.20 -20.99
N TRP A 73 25.67 -10.41 -21.81
CA TRP A 73 25.23 -9.45 -22.84
C TRP A 73 23.84 -8.84 -22.61
N ILE A 74 23.11 -9.20 -21.54
CA ILE A 74 21.79 -8.63 -21.20
C ILE A 74 21.90 -7.48 -20.17
N ALA A 75 23.04 -6.79 -20.11
CA ALA A 75 23.11 -5.49 -19.41
C ALA A 75 22.45 -4.35 -20.21
N GLN A 76 21.95 -4.63 -21.42
CA GLN A 76 21.43 -3.65 -22.37
C GLN A 76 19.96 -3.90 -22.75
N LEU A 77 19.09 -4.13 -21.77
CA LEU A 77 17.64 -4.02 -21.96
C LEU A 77 17.07 -3.04 -20.92
N SER A 78 17.41 -1.78 -21.15
CA SER A 78 16.47 -0.66 -21.27
C SER A 78 15.22 -0.72 -20.39
N PHE A 79 15.27 -0.06 -19.23
CA PHE A 79 14.09 0.59 -18.68
C PHE A 79 13.88 1.95 -19.38
N ASP A 80 13.55 1.92 -20.67
CA ASP A 80 12.92 3.07 -21.33
C ASP A 80 11.41 2.97 -21.09
N VAL A 81 10.99 3.30 -19.88
CA VAL A 81 9.59 3.58 -19.59
C VAL A 81 9.35 5.05 -19.93
N HIS A 82 9.04 5.31 -21.20
CA HIS A 82 8.42 6.57 -21.59
C HIS A 82 6.98 6.57 -21.06
N TRP A 83 6.74 7.39 -20.04
CA TRP A 83 5.39 7.79 -19.64
C TRP A 83 4.85 8.74 -20.71
N ASN A 84 3.84 8.30 -21.46
CA ASN A 84 2.96 9.17 -22.25
C ASN A 84 1.87 9.75 -21.36
#